data_AF-A0AAF0D1I2-F1
#
_entry.id   AF-A0AAF0D1I2-F1
#
_cell.length_a   1.000
_cell.length_b   1.000
_cell.length_c   1.000
_cell.angle_alpha   90.00
_cell.angle_beta   90.00
_cell.angle_gamma   90.00
#
_symmetry.space_group_name_H-M   'P 1'
#
loop_
_entity.id
_entity.type
_entity.pdbx_description
1 polymer ?
#
loop_
_entity_poly.entity_id
_entity_poly.type
_entity_poly.pdbx_seq_one_letter_code
_entity_poly.pdbx_strand_id
1 'polypeptide(L)'
;MNNERNIFTFRITASGELKIIENPPILDEENIFLVVDDDNSCSWLYIGLNTTLIHRRAALRAANSIKRFGYSFNNKTIGSRCREFIIIDADDESTVRESKTQRLKSVFTLPHAKTVFKTTEPREVESTIFKNGLLIRPIEELNEQVKDSNQQVSRREILDKSSELSADTGYRKLGVLLTSILLKYPDIKILRLGEYYVVNSPDKSLCRVKVKNDRLIVSNSLNFGGEEEKYEIQKKFIGLMEKSKTMFKDH
;
A
#
# COMPACT_ATOMS: atom_id res chain seq x y z
N MET A 1 1.43 -1.75 -44.03
CA MET A 1 1.84 -2.54 -42.84
C MET A 1 0.84 -2.24 -41.75
N ASN A 2 0.06 -3.23 -41.31
CA ASN A 2 -0.88 -3.04 -40.20
C ASN A 2 -0.08 -3.07 -38.90
N ASN A 3 0.14 -1.92 -38.28
CA ASN A 3 0.75 -1.87 -36.95
C ASN A 3 -0.32 -2.31 -35.93
N GLU A 4 -0.26 -3.57 -35.52
CA GLU A 4 -1.05 -4.08 -34.40
C GLU A 4 -0.62 -3.37 -33.12
N ARG A 5 -1.60 -2.84 -32.37
CA ARG A 5 -1.32 -2.04 -31.17
C ARG A 5 -1.25 -2.94 -29.94
N ASN A 6 -0.17 -2.82 -29.16
CA ASN A 6 0.08 -3.59 -27.95
C ASN A 6 -0.68 -3.02 -26.75
N ILE A 7 -1.97 -3.33 -26.68
CA ILE A 7 -2.83 -2.94 -25.55
C ILE A 7 -3.10 -4.16 -24.67
N PHE A 8 -2.86 -4.01 -23.37
CA PHE A 8 -3.14 -5.02 -22.36
C PHE A 8 -4.12 -4.48 -21.34
N THR A 9 -5.16 -5.25 -21.02
CA THR A 9 -6.13 -4.88 -20.00
C THR A 9 -6.08 -5.87 -18.87
N PHE A 10 -5.98 -5.35 -17.65
CA PHE A 10 -6.01 -6.11 -16.41
C PHE A 10 -7.22 -5.70 -15.60
N ARG A 11 -8.03 -6.66 -15.18
CA ARG A 11 -8.96 -6.47 -14.07
C ARG A 11 -8.19 -6.65 -12.77
N ILE A 12 -8.31 -5.69 -11.86
CA ILE A 12 -7.68 -5.77 -10.54
C ILE A 12 -8.73 -6.24 -9.54
N THR A 13 -8.45 -7.35 -8.87
CA THR A 13 -9.35 -7.88 -7.83
C THR A 13 -9.24 -7.09 -6.53
N ALA A 14 -10.18 -7.33 -5.61
CA ALA A 14 -10.15 -6.79 -4.24
C ALA A 14 -8.82 -7.01 -3.50
N SER A 15 -8.14 -8.14 -3.75
CA SER A 15 -6.85 -8.48 -3.14
C SER A 15 -5.66 -7.76 -3.80
N GLY A 16 -5.88 -7.09 -4.94
CA GLY A 16 -4.82 -6.48 -5.76
C GLY A 16 -4.20 -7.45 -6.77
N GLU A 17 -4.79 -8.61 -6.98
CA GLU A 17 -4.38 -9.56 -8.02
C GLU A 17 -4.73 -9.01 -9.41
N LEU A 18 -3.83 -9.24 -10.37
CA LEU A 18 -3.98 -8.80 -11.76
C LEU A 18 -4.47 -9.96 -12.61
N LYS A 19 -5.66 -9.82 -13.21
CA LYS A 19 -6.22 -10.79 -14.15
C LYS A 19 -6.31 -10.17 -15.53
N ILE A 20 -5.59 -10.73 -16.49
CA ILE A 20 -5.68 -10.28 -17.88
C ILE A 20 -7.08 -10.60 -18.40
N ILE A 21 -7.70 -9.64 -19.08
CA ILE A 21 -9.01 -9.81 -19.72
C ILE A 21 -8.90 -9.61 -21.22
N GLU A 22 -9.67 -10.42 -21.96
CA GLU A 22 -9.57 -10.44 -23.41
C GLU A 22 -10.44 -9.41 -24.11
N ASN A 23 -11.63 -9.22 -23.58
CA ASN A 23 -12.58 -8.27 -24.13
C ASN A 23 -12.34 -6.87 -23.58
N PRO A 24 -12.70 -5.81 -24.34
CA PRO A 24 -12.75 -4.47 -23.80
C PRO A 24 -13.53 -4.45 -22.48
N PRO A 25 -12.97 -3.82 -21.42
CA PRO A 25 -13.64 -3.78 -20.13
C PRO A 25 -14.94 -2.99 -20.26
N ILE A 26 -15.98 -3.51 -19.62
CA ILE A 26 -17.18 -2.72 -19.35
C ILE A 26 -16.82 -1.81 -18.17
N LEU A 27 -16.73 -0.50 -18.41
CA LEU A 27 -16.42 0.49 -17.38
C LEU A 27 -17.64 0.71 -16.48
N ASP A 28 -17.86 -0.22 -15.56
CA ASP A 28 -18.95 -0.18 -14.59
C ASP A 28 -18.51 0.46 -13.25
N GLU A 29 -19.43 0.49 -12.29
CA GLU A 29 -19.23 1.12 -10.99
C GLU A 29 -18.48 0.24 -9.99
N GLU A 30 -18.37 -1.07 -10.23
CA GLU A 30 -17.82 -2.01 -9.24
C GLU A 30 -16.38 -2.44 -9.56
N ASN A 31 -15.97 -2.31 -10.82
CA ASN A 31 -14.69 -2.83 -11.26
C ASN A 31 -13.56 -1.80 -11.25
N ILE A 32 -12.36 -2.35 -11.14
CA ILE A 32 -11.11 -1.60 -11.30
C ILE A 32 -10.34 -2.25 -12.43
N PHE A 33 -9.94 -1.42 -13.40
CA PHE A 33 -9.20 -1.86 -14.57
C PHE A 33 -7.92 -1.06 -14.72
N LEU A 34 -6.85 -1.75 -15.08
CA LEU A 34 -5.62 -1.13 -15.57
C LEU A 34 -5.47 -1.47 -17.04
N VAL A 35 -5.38 -0.43 -17.86
CA VAL A 35 -5.13 -0.53 -19.30
C VAL A 35 -3.73 -0.03 -19.56
N VAL A 36 -2.93 -0.81 -20.27
CA VAL A 36 -1.55 -0.50 -20.60
C VAL A 36 -1.41 -0.48 -22.12
N ASP A 37 -1.14 0.68 -22.69
CA ASP A 37 -0.81 0.87 -24.10
C ASP A 37 0.69 1.11 -24.20
N ASP A 38 1.40 0.01 -24.45
CA ASP A 38 2.86 -0.01 -24.44
C ASP A 38 3.44 0.81 -25.59
N ASP A 39 2.74 0.84 -26.74
CA ASP A 39 3.18 1.57 -27.93
C ASP A 39 3.11 3.09 -27.72
N ASN A 40 2.12 3.58 -26.98
CA ASN A 40 2.00 5.00 -26.65
C ASN A 40 2.62 5.34 -25.29
N SER A 41 3.25 4.38 -24.63
CA SER A 41 3.87 4.57 -23.32
C SER A 41 2.91 5.19 -22.31
N CYS A 42 1.65 4.77 -22.33
CA CYS A 42 0.59 5.30 -21.49
C CYS A 42 -0.17 4.19 -20.78
N SER A 43 -0.54 4.45 -19.54
CA SER A 43 -1.33 3.53 -18.72
C SER A 43 -2.49 4.26 -18.06
N TRP A 44 -3.67 3.65 -18.04
CA TRP A 44 -4.88 4.18 -17.45
C TRP A 44 -5.34 3.26 -16.32
N LEU A 45 -5.54 3.83 -15.14
CA LEU A 45 -6.20 3.16 -14.03
C LEU A 45 -7.61 3.72 -13.91
N TYR A 46 -8.61 2.91 -14.26
CA TYR A 46 -10.02 3.20 -14.04
C TYR A 46 -10.49 2.59 -12.73
N ILE A 47 -11.13 3.39 -11.89
CA ILE A 47 -11.65 3.01 -10.58
C ILE A 47 -13.17 3.27 -10.58
N GLY A 48 -13.98 2.21 -10.44
CA GLY A 48 -15.43 2.31 -10.34
C GLY A 48 -15.91 3.02 -9.05
N LEU A 49 -17.12 3.58 -9.11
CA LEU A 49 -17.74 4.38 -8.06
C LEU A 49 -17.82 3.63 -6.72
N ASN A 50 -18.36 2.42 -6.75
CA ASN A 50 -18.67 1.58 -5.59
C ASN A 50 -17.46 0.78 -5.08
N THR A 51 -16.25 1.22 -5.41
CA THR A 51 -15.02 0.56 -4.97
C THR A 51 -14.59 1.04 -3.58
N THR A 52 -14.38 0.10 -2.66
CA THR A 52 -13.93 0.43 -1.30
C THR A 52 -12.53 1.04 -1.31
N LEU A 53 -12.21 1.86 -0.30
CA LEU A 53 -10.89 2.47 -0.13
C LEU A 53 -9.74 1.43 -0.12
N ILE A 54 -9.99 0.23 0.40
CA ILE A 54 -9.00 -0.85 0.45
C ILE A 54 -8.69 -1.33 -0.98
N HIS A 55 -9.71 -1.55 -1.81
CA HIS A 55 -9.55 -1.99 -3.20
C HIS A 55 -8.85 -0.93 -4.04
N ARG A 56 -9.23 0.33 -3.88
CA ARG A 56 -8.58 1.49 -4.53
C ARG A 56 -7.07 1.51 -4.26
N ARG A 57 -6.67 1.31 -3.00
CA ARG A 57 -5.25 1.24 -2.58
C ARG A 57 -4.53 0.00 -3.08
N ALA A 58 -5.21 -1.16 -3.12
CA ALA A 58 -4.63 -2.37 -3.68
C ALA A 58 -4.34 -2.18 -5.18
N ALA A 59 -5.28 -1.58 -5.91
CA ALA A 59 -5.13 -1.30 -7.32
C ALA A 59 -4.08 -0.26 -7.65
N LEU A 60 -4.00 0.85 -6.90
CA LEU A 60 -2.93 1.82 -7.06
C LEU A 60 -1.55 1.20 -6.83
N ARG A 61 -1.42 0.29 -5.85
CA ARG A 61 -0.16 -0.43 -5.62
C ARG A 61 0.18 -1.35 -6.79
N ALA A 62 -0.78 -2.15 -7.27
CA ALA A 62 -0.57 -3.03 -8.42
C ALA A 62 -0.20 -2.24 -9.68
N ALA A 63 -0.92 -1.16 -9.99
CA ALA A 63 -0.66 -0.31 -11.13
C ALA A 63 0.72 0.37 -11.06
N ASN A 64 1.10 0.91 -9.90
CA ASN A 64 2.44 1.48 -9.70
C ASN A 64 3.55 0.43 -9.80
N SER A 65 3.29 -0.80 -9.37
CA SER A 65 4.23 -1.91 -9.53
C SER A 65 4.46 -2.22 -11.01
N ILE A 66 3.39 -2.30 -11.82
CA ILE A 66 3.50 -2.50 -13.27
C ILE A 66 4.24 -1.33 -13.93
N LYS A 67 3.90 -0.09 -13.59
CA LYS A 67 4.58 1.08 -14.14
C LYS A 67 6.09 1.07 -13.86
N ARG A 68 6.49 0.66 -12.64
CA ARG A 68 7.88 0.71 -12.21
C ARG A 68 8.72 -0.49 -12.66
N PHE A 69 8.17 -1.69 -12.55
CA PHE A 69 8.90 -2.94 -12.76
C PHE A 69 8.45 -3.69 -14.01
N GLY A 70 7.29 -3.33 -14.55
CA GLY A 70 6.63 -4.07 -15.62
C GLY A 70 5.87 -5.29 -15.13
N TYR A 71 5.18 -5.93 -16.06
CA TYR A 71 4.51 -7.22 -15.90
C TYR A 71 5.05 -8.19 -16.96
N SER A 72 5.55 -9.35 -16.54
CA SER A 72 6.07 -10.36 -17.45
C SER A 72 4.92 -11.23 -18.00
N PHE A 73 4.74 -11.22 -19.31
CA PHE A 73 3.73 -12.02 -20.01
C PHE A 73 4.28 -12.50 -21.35
N ASN A 74 4.23 -13.81 -21.62
CA ASN A 74 4.72 -14.40 -22.87
C ASN A 74 6.14 -13.92 -23.27
N ASN A 75 7.09 -13.94 -22.33
CA ASN A 75 8.48 -13.45 -22.51
C ASN A 75 8.61 -11.95 -22.85
N LYS A 76 7.53 -11.17 -22.72
CA LYS A 76 7.54 -9.71 -22.88
C LYS A 76 7.30 -9.04 -21.54
N THR A 77 8.02 -7.96 -21.26
CA THR A 77 7.75 -7.09 -20.12
C THR A 77 6.86 -5.94 -20.56
N ILE A 78 5.66 -5.85 -19.98
CA ILE A 78 4.64 -4.87 -20.34
C ILE A 78 4.61 -3.75 -19.30
N GLY A 79 4.46 -2.50 -19.73
CA GLY A 79 4.11 -1.39 -18.83
C GLY A 79 5.27 -0.69 -18.12
N SER A 80 6.47 -1.29 -18.09
CA SER A 80 7.67 -0.66 -17.51
C SER A 80 8.13 0.59 -18.27
N ARG A 81 7.68 0.75 -19.53
CA ARG A 81 7.98 1.90 -20.39
C ARG A 81 6.89 2.97 -20.36
N CYS A 82 5.81 2.77 -19.61
CA CYS A 82 4.72 3.74 -19.53
C CYS A 82 5.13 4.99 -18.76
N ARG A 83 5.28 6.10 -19.48
CA ARG A 83 5.63 7.41 -18.92
C ARG A 83 4.40 8.09 -18.34
N GLU A 84 3.31 8.08 -19.11
CA GLU A 84 2.03 8.67 -18.71
C GLU A 84 1.24 7.65 -17.87
N PHE A 85 0.73 8.11 -16.73
CA PHE A 85 -0.16 7.32 -15.86
C PHE A 85 -1.37 8.17 -15.51
N ILE A 86 -2.52 7.79 -16.05
CA ILE A 86 -3.76 8.53 -15.93
C ILE A 86 -4.69 7.77 -14.99
N ILE A 87 -5.10 8.41 -13.91
CA ILE A 87 -6.12 7.87 -13.02
C ILE A 87 -7.47 8.48 -13.42
N ILE A 88 -8.48 7.62 -13.53
CA ILE A 88 -9.87 7.94 -13.79
C ILE A 88 -10.67 7.38 -12.62
N ASP A 89 -11.13 8.27 -11.76
CA ASP A 89 -12.01 7.93 -10.65
C ASP A 89 -13.46 8.19 -11.08
N ALA A 90 -14.31 7.18 -11.01
CA ALA A 90 -15.70 7.34 -11.40
C ALA A 90 -16.48 8.28 -10.46
N ASP A 91 -16.02 8.44 -9.21
CA ASP A 91 -16.57 9.32 -8.18
C ASP A 91 -16.29 10.81 -8.44
N ASP A 92 -15.35 11.13 -9.33
CA ASP A 92 -15.03 12.51 -9.69
C ASP A 92 -16.01 13.06 -10.75
N GLU A 93 -16.88 14.00 -10.37
CA GLU A 93 -17.84 14.63 -11.29
C GLU A 93 -17.20 15.67 -12.25
N SER A 94 -15.87 15.81 -12.27
CA SER A 94 -15.21 16.78 -13.12
C SER A 94 -15.39 16.54 -14.63
N THR A 95 -15.45 17.63 -15.40
CA THR A 95 -15.38 17.60 -16.87
C THR A 95 -14.06 16.98 -17.37
N VAL A 96 -13.01 17.08 -16.56
CA VAL A 96 -11.71 16.45 -16.81
C VAL A 96 -11.82 14.93 -16.80
N ARG A 97 -12.58 14.35 -15.85
CA ARG A 97 -12.84 12.91 -15.82
C ARG A 97 -13.50 12.46 -17.12
N GLU A 98 -14.56 13.14 -17.57
CA GLU A 98 -15.29 12.72 -18.76
C GLU A 98 -14.40 12.70 -20.01
N SER A 99 -13.55 13.72 -20.17
CA SER A 99 -12.55 13.75 -21.25
C SER A 99 -11.57 12.58 -21.18
N LYS A 100 -11.05 12.25 -19.98
CA LYS A 100 -10.17 11.09 -19.79
C LYS A 100 -10.87 9.77 -20.10
N THR A 101 -12.14 9.63 -19.68
CA THR A 101 -12.96 8.44 -19.93
C THR A 101 -13.25 8.27 -21.43
N GLN A 102 -13.55 9.36 -22.14
CA GLN A 102 -13.71 9.32 -23.60
C GLN A 102 -12.39 8.93 -24.29
N ARG A 103 -11.26 9.50 -23.85
CA ARG A 103 -9.92 9.11 -24.34
C ARG A 103 -9.66 7.63 -24.09
N LEU A 104 -10.00 7.09 -22.93
CA LEU A 104 -9.88 5.66 -22.63
C LEU A 104 -10.78 4.80 -23.54
N LYS A 105 -12.06 5.17 -23.72
CA LYS A 105 -12.97 4.46 -24.63
C LYS A 105 -12.45 4.43 -26.07
N SER A 106 -11.82 5.52 -26.52
CA SER A 106 -11.21 5.60 -27.86
C SER A 106 -10.05 4.62 -28.05
N VAL A 107 -9.36 4.21 -26.98
CA VAL A 107 -8.30 3.19 -27.03
C VAL A 107 -8.88 1.85 -27.48
N PHE A 108 -10.12 1.54 -27.09
CA PHE A 108 -10.78 0.26 -27.40
C PHE A 108 -11.52 0.24 -28.74
N THR A 109 -11.97 1.38 -29.26
CA THR A 109 -12.74 1.45 -30.52
C THR A 109 -11.87 1.46 -31.77
N LEU A 110 -10.55 1.55 -31.64
CA LEU A 110 -9.66 1.61 -32.79
C LEU A 110 -9.61 0.23 -33.51
N PRO A 111 -9.83 0.18 -34.83
CA PRO A 111 -9.98 -1.05 -35.62
C PRO A 111 -8.73 -1.94 -35.70
N HIS A 112 -7.66 -1.56 -34.99
CA HIS A 112 -6.36 -2.24 -34.98
C HIS A 112 -5.92 -2.65 -33.57
N ALA A 113 -6.79 -2.51 -32.57
CA ALA A 113 -6.66 -3.21 -31.30
C ALA A 113 -7.01 -4.70 -31.52
N LYS A 114 -6.16 -5.42 -32.27
CA LYS A 114 -6.07 -6.86 -32.07
C LYS A 114 -5.36 -7.02 -30.74
N THR A 115 -6.14 -7.19 -29.70
CA THR A 115 -5.64 -7.71 -28.45
C THR A 115 -4.97 -9.05 -28.77
N VAL A 116 -3.64 -9.08 -28.70
CA VAL A 116 -2.85 -10.25 -29.14
C VAL A 116 -3.02 -11.36 -28.11
N PHE A 117 -4.07 -12.16 -28.27
CA PHE A 117 -4.28 -13.39 -27.51
C PHE A 117 -3.92 -14.58 -28.39
N LYS A 118 -2.63 -14.88 -28.43
CA LYS A 118 -2.23 -16.27 -28.61
C LYS A 118 -1.81 -16.78 -27.24
N THR A 119 -2.80 -17.32 -26.53
CA THR A 119 -2.59 -18.18 -25.37
C THR A 119 -1.83 -19.40 -25.91
N THR A 120 -0.51 -19.33 -25.83
CA THR A 120 0.29 -20.55 -25.82
C THR A 120 0.10 -21.08 -24.41
N GLU A 121 -0.29 -22.35 -24.27
CA GLU A 121 -0.55 -22.98 -22.97
C GLU A 121 0.50 -22.54 -21.93
N PRO A 122 0.07 -22.23 -20.69
CA PRO A 122 0.98 -21.79 -19.65
C PRO A 122 2.03 -22.87 -19.44
N ARG A 123 3.23 -22.64 -19.98
CA ARG A 123 4.42 -23.34 -19.48
C ARG A 123 4.53 -22.92 -18.03
N GLU A 124 4.47 -23.88 -17.11
CA GLU A 124 4.77 -23.67 -15.70
C GLU A 124 6.19 -23.09 -15.61
N VAL A 125 6.31 -21.77 -15.66
CA VAL A 125 7.53 -21.09 -15.29
C VAL A 125 7.45 -21.02 -13.78
N GLU A 126 8.17 -21.93 -13.13
CA GLU A 126 8.50 -21.83 -11.71
C GLU A 126 8.82 -20.37 -11.41
N SER A 127 7.98 -19.71 -10.62
CA SER A 127 8.22 -18.35 -10.19
C SER A 127 9.54 -18.34 -9.44
N THR A 128 10.61 -17.87 -10.08
CA THR A 128 11.86 -17.60 -9.39
C THR A 128 11.61 -16.37 -8.53
N ILE A 129 11.15 -16.62 -7.30
CA ILE A 129 10.98 -15.63 -6.27
C ILE A 129 12.38 -15.16 -5.86
N PHE A 130 12.87 -14.07 -6.43
CA PHE A 130 13.94 -13.31 -5.80
C PHE A 130 13.35 -12.53 -4.61
N LYS A 131 13.32 -13.19 -3.45
CA LYS A 131 13.23 -12.54 -2.14
C LYS A 131 14.65 -12.35 -1.62
N ASN A 132 14.94 -11.13 -1.15
CA ASN A 132 16.14 -10.79 -0.42
C ASN A 132 16.26 -11.59 0.90
N GLY A 133 16.74 -12.84 0.81
CA GLY A 133 17.62 -13.45 1.81
C GLY A 133 17.04 -14.13 3.05
N LEU A 134 15.75 -14.46 3.13
CA LEU A 134 15.23 -15.27 4.26
C LEU A 134 14.22 -16.34 3.79
N LEU A 135 14.59 -17.62 4.00
CA LEU A 135 13.77 -18.80 3.77
C LEU A 135 12.58 -18.82 4.75
N ILE A 136 11.36 -18.75 4.22
CA ILE A 136 10.14 -19.06 4.97
C ILE A 136 9.60 -20.35 4.38
N ARG A 137 9.58 -21.42 5.18
CA ARG A 137 8.92 -22.68 4.83
C ARG A 137 7.38 -22.52 4.89
N PRO A 138 6.61 -23.29 4.10
CA PRO A 138 5.16 -23.27 4.14
C PRO A 138 4.61 -23.62 5.54
N ILE A 139 3.61 -22.87 5.99
CA ILE A 139 2.91 -23.08 7.26
C ILE A 139 1.81 -24.10 7.02
N GLU A 140 2.15 -25.39 7.03
CA GLU A 140 1.14 -26.47 7.05
C GLU A 140 1.57 -27.70 7.87
N GLU A 141 2.72 -27.65 8.55
CA GLU A 141 3.19 -28.71 9.46
C GLU A 141 3.63 -28.11 10.80
N LEU A 142 2.68 -27.67 11.62
CA LEU A 142 2.93 -27.32 13.04
C LEU A 142 1.76 -27.70 13.97
N ASN A 143 0.91 -28.63 13.52
CA ASN A 143 -0.14 -29.25 14.32
C ASN A 143 0.17 -30.74 14.50
N GLU A 144 1.22 -31.06 15.24
CA GLU A 144 1.41 -32.35 15.93
C GLU A 144 2.77 -32.31 16.62
N GLN A 145 2.79 -31.93 17.90
CA GLN A 145 3.80 -32.27 18.93
C GLN A 145 3.83 -31.19 20.03
N VAL A 146 2.78 -31.13 20.85
CA VAL A 146 2.94 -30.86 22.29
C VAL A 146 1.84 -31.63 23.02
N LYS A 147 2.03 -32.95 23.14
CA LYS A 147 1.51 -33.72 24.27
C LYS A 147 2.72 -34.19 25.06
N ASP A 148 2.53 -34.19 26.38
CA ASP A 148 3.41 -34.76 27.40
C ASP A 148 4.66 -33.96 27.78
N SER A 149 4.48 -32.97 28.65
CA SER A 149 5.26 -32.93 29.90
C SER A 149 4.48 -32.17 30.97
N ASN A 150 3.73 -32.95 31.75
CA ASN A 150 3.11 -32.52 33.00
C ASN A 150 4.21 -32.61 34.09
N GLN A 151 4.71 -31.48 34.57
CA GLN A 151 5.45 -31.45 35.84
C GLN A 151 5.03 -30.23 36.65
N GLN A 152 4.34 -30.54 37.74
CA GLN A 152 4.00 -29.65 38.83
C GLN A 152 5.25 -28.92 39.34
N VAL A 153 5.24 -27.59 39.24
CA VAL A 153 6.00 -26.73 40.14
C VAL A 153 5.06 -25.69 40.72
N SER A 154 5.21 -25.50 42.02
CA SER A 154 4.27 -24.97 42.99
C SER A 154 3.71 -23.58 42.70
N ARG A 155 2.38 -23.50 42.81
CA ARG A 155 1.60 -22.31 43.17
C ARG A 155 2.05 -21.80 44.53
N ARG A 156 2.99 -20.85 44.58
CA ARG A 156 3.21 -19.86 45.65
C ARG A 156 4.32 -18.93 45.19
N GLU A 157 4.13 -17.62 45.45
CA GLU A 157 4.94 -16.47 44.99
C GLU A 157 4.49 -15.82 43.67
N ILE A 158 3.20 -15.51 43.56
CA ILE A 158 2.77 -14.26 42.92
C ILE A 158 2.10 -13.44 44.02
N LEU A 159 2.92 -13.03 44.99
CA LEU A 159 2.58 -11.92 45.87
C LEU A 159 3.62 -10.85 45.57
N ASP A 160 3.10 -9.66 45.28
CA ASP A 160 3.78 -8.40 45.51
C ASP A 160 4.89 -7.98 44.53
N LYS A 161 4.47 -7.63 43.32
CA LYS A 161 4.91 -6.37 42.68
C LYS A 161 3.75 -5.75 41.93
N SER A 162 2.75 -5.25 42.67
CA SER A 162 2.11 -4.00 42.25
C SER A 162 3.15 -2.90 42.39
N SER A 163 4.11 -2.88 41.45
CA SER A 163 4.97 -1.71 41.27
C SER A 163 4.03 -0.60 40.86
N GLU A 164 3.76 0.26 41.84
CA GLU A 164 3.54 1.70 41.73
C GLU A 164 3.11 2.14 40.34
N LEU A 165 1.91 2.71 40.27
CA LEU A 165 1.46 3.58 39.18
C LEU A 165 2.41 4.79 39.06
N SER A 166 3.66 4.55 38.65
CA SER A 166 4.45 5.51 37.91
C SER A 166 3.66 5.73 36.64
N ALA A 167 2.94 6.85 36.61
CA ALA A 167 2.21 7.28 35.44
C ALA A 167 3.22 7.36 34.28
N ASP A 168 3.17 6.36 33.40
CA ASP A 168 4.12 6.17 32.31
C ASP A 168 4.11 7.43 31.43
N THR A 169 5.08 8.29 31.72
CA THR A 169 5.15 9.65 31.22
C THR A 169 5.42 9.61 29.72
N GLY A 170 6.06 8.54 29.26
CA GLY A 170 6.20 8.20 27.85
C GLY A 170 4.86 8.02 27.13
N TYR A 171 3.94 7.22 27.67
CA TYR A 171 2.62 7.02 27.03
C TYR A 171 1.73 8.26 27.08
N ARG A 172 1.83 9.11 28.12
CA ARG A 172 1.15 10.42 28.14
C ARG A 172 1.65 11.32 27.03
N LYS A 173 2.98 11.44 26.87
CA LYS A 173 3.61 12.19 25.77
C LYS A 173 3.18 11.64 24.41
N LEU A 174 3.13 10.33 24.26
CA LEU A 174 2.63 9.69 23.05
C LEU A 174 1.17 10.07 22.78
N GLY A 175 0.29 9.98 23.78
CA GLY A 175 -1.12 10.33 23.64
C GLY A 175 -1.30 11.78 23.16
N VAL A 176 -0.62 12.74 23.79
CA VAL A 176 -0.66 14.16 23.38
C VAL A 176 -0.18 14.34 21.93
N LEU A 177 0.91 13.69 21.56
CA LEU A 177 1.45 13.74 20.20
C LEU A 177 0.44 13.21 19.17
N LEU A 178 -0.07 11.99 19.40
CA LEU A 178 -1.01 11.32 18.48
C LEU A 178 -2.31 12.13 18.34
N THR A 179 -2.87 12.63 19.44
CA THR A 179 -4.07 13.49 19.40
C THR A 179 -3.81 14.79 18.64
N SER A 180 -2.66 15.43 18.86
CA SER A 180 -2.29 16.68 18.15
C SER A 180 -2.18 16.48 16.64
N ILE A 181 -1.68 15.32 16.21
CA ILE A 181 -1.60 14.95 14.78
C ILE A 181 -3.00 14.77 14.21
N LEU A 182 -3.85 13.99 14.87
CA LEU A 182 -5.20 13.69 14.39
C LEU A 182 -6.10 14.93 14.35
N LEU A 183 -5.96 15.84 15.32
CA LEU A 183 -6.70 17.11 15.33
C LEU A 183 -6.33 18.02 14.16
N LYS A 184 -5.05 18.01 13.75
CA LYS A 184 -4.55 18.88 12.69
C LYS A 184 -4.67 18.27 11.29
N TYR A 185 -4.59 16.95 11.20
CA TYR A 185 -4.58 16.22 9.94
C TYR A 185 -5.57 15.06 10.00
N PRO A 186 -6.86 15.29 9.65
CA PRO A 186 -7.92 14.29 9.81
C PRO A 186 -7.70 13.04 8.93
N ASP A 187 -6.97 13.17 7.83
CA ASP A 187 -6.70 12.06 6.90
C ASP A 187 -5.56 11.14 7.35
N ILE A 188 -4.86 11.50 8.44
CA ILE A 188 -3.80 10.67 9.02
C ILE A 188 -4.41 9.50 9.79
N LYS A 189 -3.88 8.30 9.55
CA LYS A 189 -4.22 7.08 10.27
C LYS A 189 -3.05 6.61 11.12
N ILE A 190 -3.32 6.19 12.35
CA ILE A 190 -2.30 5.62 13.24
C ILE A 190 -2.58 4.13 13.42
N LEU A 191 -1.57 3.30 13.17
CA LEU A 191 -1.64 1.85 13.35
C LEU A 191 -0.64 1.41 14.41
N ARG A 192 -1.06 0.53 15.33
CA ARG A 192 -0.15 -0.11 16.28
C ARG A 192 0.43 -1.39 15.65
N LEU A 193 1.75 -1.48 15.57
CA LEU A 193 2.49 -2.63 15.03
C LEU A 193 3.58 -3.05 16.04
N GLY A 194 3.23 -4.00 16.92
CA GLY A 194 4.06 -4.38 18.05
C GLY A 194 4.28 -3.21 19.01
N GLU A 195 5.53 -2.84 19.23
CA GLU A 195 5.94 -1.70 20.08
C GLU A 195 5.87 -0.35 19.37
N TYR A 196 5.58 -0.32 18.06
CA TYR A 196 5.56 0.90 17.27
C TYR A 196 4.14 1.37 16.98
N TYR A 197 3.98 2.69 16.96
CA TYR A 197 2.84 3.43 16.43
C TYR A 197 3.26 4.00 15.07
N VAL A 198 2.68 3.47 14.01
CA VAL A 198 2.97 3.85 12.64
C VAL A 198 1.97 4.93 12.21
N VAL A 199 2.47 6.12 11.93
CA VAL A 199 1.68 7.25 11.45
C VAL A 199 1.67 7.20 9.92
N ASN A 200 0.47 7.07 9.33
CA ASN A 200 0.27 6.92 7.90
C ASN A 200 -0.56 8.07 7.35
N SER A 201 -0.11 8.64 6.24
CA SER A 201 -0.95 9.41 5.33
C SER A 201 -1.79 8.49 4.44
N PRO A 202 -2.76 9.02 3.67
CA PRO A 202 -3.45 8.25 2.66
C PRO A 202 -2.52 7.53 1.68
N ASP A 203 -1.39 8.18 1.33
CA ASP A 203 -0.48 7.70 0.30
C ASP A 203 0.60 6.77 0.84
N LYS A 204 1.14 7.05 2.04
CA LYS A 204 2.26 6.27 2.61
C LYS A 204 2.47 6.45 4.10
N SER A 205 3.31 5.59 4.65
CA SER A 205 3.82 5.70 6.03
C SER A 205 4.74 6.90 6.18
N LEU A 206 4.41 7.77 7.12
CA LEU A 206 5.20 8.94 7.48
C LEU A 206 6.29 8.52 8.46
N CYS A 207 5.95 8.22 9.71
CA CYS A 207 6.93 7.87 10.72
C CYS A 207 6.46 6.69 11.58
N ARG A 208 7.40 6.14 12.35
CA ARG A 208 7.12 5.19 13.42
C ARG A 208 7.55 5.81 14.73
N VAL A 209 6.70 5.69 15.74
CA VAL A 209 6.96 6.19 17.09
C VAL A 209 6.92 5.02 18.06
N LYS A 210 7.88 4.89 18.95
CA LYS A 210 7.78 3.98 20.09
C LYS A 210 8.15 4.68 21.39
N VAL A 211 7.64 4.17 22.50
CA VAL A 211 8.03 4.61 23.84
C VAL A 211 9.15 3.71 24.32
N LYS A 212 10.27 4.29 24.75
CA LYS A 212 11.36 3.57 25.42
C LYS A 212 11.92 4.43 26.54
N ASN A 213 11.88 3.92 27.77
CA ASN A 213 12.35 4.63 28.98
C ASN A 213 11.75 6.05 29.08
N ASP A 214 10.43 6.17 29.04
CA ASP A 214 9.67 7.44 29.06
C ASP A 214 9.99 8.45 27.95
N ARG A 215 10.72 8.01 26.91
CA ARG A 215 11.09 8.84 25.76
C ARG A 215 10.43 8.32 24.49
N LEU A 216 9.96 9.25 23.69
CA LEU A 216 9.46 8.97 22.35
C LEU A 216 10.66 8.83 21.39
N ILE A 217 10.81 7.65 20.82
CA ILE A 217 11.77 7.38 19.75
C ILE A 217 10.99 7.40 18.44
N VAL A 218 11.28 8.41 17.60
CA VAL A 218 10.70 8.55 16.27
C VAL A 218 11.71 8.06 15.24
N SER A 219 11.32 7.11 14.39
CA SER A 219 12.10 6.67 13.23
C SER A 219 11.38 6.98 11.93
N ASN A 220 12.17 7.36 10.92
CA ASN A 220 11.65 7.60 9.57
C ASN A 220 11.25 6.27 8.93
N SER A 221 10.14 6.24 8.20
CA SER A 221 9.86 5.12 7.28
C SER A 221 10.88 5.17 6.12
N LEU A 222 11.38 4.03 5.65
CA LEU A 222 12.44 3.97 4.64
C LEU A 222 12.07 4.55 3.24
N ASN A 223 10.84 5.06 3.04
CA ASN A 223 10.30 5.45 1.72
C ASN A 223 9.98 6.95 1.59
N PHE A 224 10.91 7.82 1.98
CA PHE A 224 10.79 9.28 1.87
C PHE A 224 11.29 9.86 0.54
N GLY A 225 10.84 9.28 -0.58
CA GLY A 225 10.95 9.95 -1.88
C GLY A 225 9.87 11.04 -2.02
N GLY A 226 10.30 12.30 -2.14
CA GLY A 226 9.62 13.42 -2.81
C GLY A 226 8.38 14.04 -2.16
N GLU A 227 8.52 15.28 -1.66
CA GLU A 227 7.60 16.45 -1.78
C GLU A 227 7.83 17.46 -0.64
N GLU A 228 7.81 18.77 -0.94
CA GLU A 228 8.13 19.87 -0.01
C GLU A 228 7.17 19.96 1.19
N GLU A 229 5.87 19.65 1.02
CA GLU A 229 4.90 19.59 2.12
C GLU A 229 5.27 18.55 3.19
N LYS A 230 6.04 17.52 2.82
CA LYS A 230 6.47 16.44 3.71
C LYS A 230 7.61 16.87 4.63
N TYR A 231 8.45 17.80 4.15
CA TYR A 231 9.50 18.42 4.96
C TYR A 231 8.91 19.39 5.99
N GLU A 232 7.79 20.05 5.65
CA GLU A 232 7.03 20.90 6.55
C GLU A 232 6.37 20.12 7.70
N ILE A 233 5.71 18.99 7.38
CA ILE A 233 5.15 18.11 8.42
C ILE A 233 6.26 17.57 9.32
N GLN A 234 7.38 17.11 8.76
CA GLN A 234 8.51 16.60 9.53
C GLN A 234 9.16 17.69 10.40
N LYS A 235 9.44 18.89 9.87
CA LYS A 235 9.93 20.04 10.64
C LYS A 235 8.98 20.43 11.75
N LYS A 236 7.66 20.45 11.48
CA LYS A 236 6.64 20.74 12.50
C LYS A 236 6.54 19.62 13.54
N PHE A 237 6.75 18.36 13.14
CA PHE A 237 6.79 17.21 14.05
C PHE A 237 8.00 17.29 14.97
N ILE A 238 9.18 17.56 14.43
CA ILE A 238 10.41 17.78 15.18
C ILE A 238 10.24 19.01 16.10
N GLY A 239 9.66 20.10 15.61
CA GLY A 239 9.39 21.29 16.39
C GLY A 239 8.39 21.07 17.54
N LEU A 240 7.33 20.27 17.33
CA LEU A 240 6.40 19.87 18.40
C LEU A 240 7.08 18.95 19.42
N MET A 241 7.97 18.07 18.96
CA MET A 241 8.78 17.20 19.83
C MET A 241 9.81 18.00 20.64
N GLU A 242 10.39 19.06 20.09
CA GLU A 242 11.30 19.95 20.81
C GLU A 242 10.56 20.84 21.80
N LYS A 243 9.41 21.40 21.43
CA LYS A 243 8.53 22.17 22.34
C LYS A 243 7.97 21.33 23.48
N SER A 244 7.65 20.06 23.23
CA SER A 244 7.24 19.16 24.30
C SER A 244 8.40 18.84 25.26
N LYS A 245 9.65 18.72 24.77
CA LYS A 245 10.82 18.57 25.67
C LYS A 245 10.98 19.75 26.64
N THR A 246 10.58 20.96 26.26
CA THR A 246 10.58 22.13 27.16
C THR A 246 9.37 22.16 28.09
N MET A 247 8.18 21.77 27.62
CA MET A 247 6.96 21.75 28.46
C MET A 247 6.99 20.73 29.61
N PHE A 248 7.82 19.69 29.52
CA PHE A 248 7.92 18.64 30.54
C PHE A 248 9.21 18.72 31.38
N LYS A 249 9.90 19.86 31.41
CA LYS A 249 11.08 20.08 32.26
C LYS A 249 10.78 20.82 33.57
N ASP A 250 9.60 21.42 33.69
CA ASP A 250 9.23 22.30 34.82
C ASP A 250 8.22 21.68 35.81
N HIS A 251 8.06 20.36 35.77
CA HIS A 251 7.30 19.53 36.72
C HIS A 251 8.08 18.27 37.06
#